data_AF-A0A968D023-F1
#
_entry.id   AF-A0A968D023-F1
#
_cell.length_a   1.000
_cell.length_b   1.000
_cell.length_c   1.000
_cell.angle_alpha   90.00
_cell.angle_beta   90.00
_cell.angle_gamma   90.00
#
_symmetry.space_group_name_H-M   'P 1'
#
loop_
_entity.id
_entity.type
_entity.pdbx_description
1 polymer ?
#
loop_
_entity_poly.entity_id
_entity_poly.type
_entity_poly.pdbx_seq_one_letter_code
_entity_poly.pdbx_strand_id
1 'polypeptide(L)'
;WVCEVDIGSRRLSVVCGAPNVEVGQKVAVAPEKSRLPDGTTIQRTEIRGVTSEGMICSELELGISSRGDGIMVLDEQFQQGKKLSEV
;
A
#
# COMPACT_ATOMS: atom_id res chain seq x y z
N TRP A 1 -1.59 -12.16 3.99
CA TRP A 1 -0.75 -12.42 2.80
C TRP A 1 0.56 -11.69 2.95
N VAL A 2 1.68 -12.28 2.49
CA VAL A 2 2.96 -11.58 2.36
C VAL A 2 3.09 -11.20 0.90
N CYS A 3 3.13 -9.90 0.63
CA CYS A 3 3.15 -9.34 -0.71
C CYS A 3 4.49 -8.63 -0.94
N GLU A 4 5.14 -8.91 -2.06
CA GLU A 4 6.29 -8.14 -2.52
C GLU A 4 5.79 -7.05 -3.46
N VAL A 5 5.96 -5.80 -3.07
CA VAL A 5 5.49 -4.63 -3.82
C VAL A 5 6.68 -3.85 -4.33
N ASP A 6 6.74 -3.65 -5.65
CA ASP A 6 7.77 -2.83 -6.27
C ASP A 6 7.32 -1.36 -6.28
N ILE A 7 8.18 -0.46 -5.78
CA ILE A 7 7.94 0.99 -5.73
C ILE A 7 8.86 1.75 -6.70
N GLY A 8 9.38 1.08 -7.73
CA GLY A 8 10.29 1.61 -8.75
C GLY A 8 11.74 1.76 -8.27
N SER A 9 11.95 2.21 -7.03
CA SER A 9 13.29 2.37 -6.44
C SER A 9 13.81 1.09 -5.76
N ARG A 10 12.92 0.37 -5.08
CA ARG A 10 13.19 -0.92 -4.42
C ARG A 10 11.91 -1.73 -4.33
N ARG A 11 12.03 -3.00 -3.93
CA ARG A 11 10.89 -3.84 -3.55
C ARG A 11 10.73 -3.84 -2.04
N LEU A 12 9.48 -3.81 -1.58
CA LEU A 12 9.11 -3.82 -0.18
C LEU A 12 8.37 -5.11 0.14
N SER A 13 8.69 -5.71 1.28
CA SER A 13 7.84 -6.76 1.85
C SER A 13 6.72 -6.11 2.65
N VAL A 14 5.47 -6.41 2.30
CA VAL A 14 4.28 -5.86 2.98
C VAL A 14 3.33 -6.98 3.33
N VAL A 15 2.87 -7.00 4.58
CA VAL A 15 1.84 -7.93 5.01
C VAL A 15 0.47 -7.29 4.75
N CYS A 16 -0.32 -7.89 3.85
CA CYS A 16 -1.66 -7.42 3.51
C CYS A 16 -2.71 -8.42 3.98
N GLY A 17 -3.78 -7.91 4.61
CA GLY A 17 -4.93 -8.71 5.05
C GLY A 17 -6.12 -8.67 4.09
N ALA A 18 -6.08 -7.84 3.05
CA ALA A 18 -7.23 -7.61 2.19
C ALA A 18 -7.53 -8.83 1.30
N PRO A 19 -8.81 -9.15 1.07
CA PRO A 19 -9.22 -10.33 0.30
C PRO A 19 -9.01 -10.17 -1.21
N ASN A 20 -8.90 -8.93 -1.70
CA ASN A 20 -8.81 -8.58 -3.12
C ASN A 20 -7.38 -8.36 -3.63
N VAL A 21 -6.37 -8.72 -2.83
CA VAL A 21 -4.95 -8.59 -3.22
C VAL A 21 -4.54 -9.70 -4.18
N GLU A 22 -4.02 -9.31 -5.35
CA GLU A 22 -3.62 -10.23 -6.41
C GLU A 22 -2.29 -9.83 -7.07
N VAL A 23 -1.59 -10.82 -7.60
CA VAL A 23 -0.30 -10.61 -8.27
C VAL A 23 -0.52 -9.86 -9.60
N GLY A 24 0.32 -8.87 -9.87
CA GLY A 24 0.25 -8.07 -11.10
C GLY A 24 -0.64 -6.83 -11.00
N GLN A 25 -1.35 -6.64 -9.88
CA GLN A 25 -2.11 -5.42 -9.63
C GLN A 25 -1.19 -4.22 -9.35
N LYS A 26 -1.57 -3.05 -9.83
CA LYS A 26 -1.04 -1.78 -9.35
C LYS A 26 -1.82 -1.38 -8.11
N VAL A 27 -1.11 -1.03 -7.05
CA VAL A 27 -1.73 -0.75 -5.74
C VAL A 27 -1.12 0.50 -5.14
N ALA A 28 -1.90 1.21 -4.33
CA ALA A 28 -1.38 2.29 -3.52
C ALA A 28 -0.63 1.70 -2.31
N VAL A 29 0.66 2.00 -2.20
CA VAL A 29 1.50 1.54 -1.09
C VAL A 29 2.08 2.74 -0.36
N ALA A 30 1.95 2.72 0.96
CA ALA A 30 2.56 3.68 1.86
C ALA A 30 3.82 3.05 2.48
N PRO A 31 5.04 3.43 2.05
CA PRO A 31 6.27 2.95 2.65
C PRO A 31 6.45 3.46 4.10
N GLU A 32 7.38 2.86 4.85
CA GLU A 32 7.79 3.36 6.15
C GLU A 32 8.01 4.89 6.17
N LYS A 33 7.61 5.54 7.26
CA LYS A 33 7.60 6.99 7.47
C LYS A 33 6.58 7.78 6.64
N SER A 34 5.78 7.11 5.82
CA SER A 34 4.64 7.76 5.14
C SER A 34 3.56 8.14 6.15
N ARG A 35 2.91 9.28 5.91
CA ARG A 35 1.79 9.75 6.72
C ARG A 35 0.51 9.66 5.91
N LEU A 36 -0.43 8.86 6.40
CA LEU A 36 -1.77 8.74 5.84
C LEU A 36 -2.62 9.95 6.21
N PRO A 37 -3.65 10.29 5.41
CA PRO A 37 -4.56 11.40 5.68
C PRO A 37 -5.36 11.25 6.98
N ASP A 38 -5.59 10.01 7.43
CA ASP A 38 -6.19 9.72 8.74
C ASP A 38 -5.27 10.08 9.93
N GLY A 39 -4.02 10.47 9.67
CA GLY A 39 -3.02 10.81 10.69
C GLY A 39 -2.12 9.65 11.09
N THR A 40 -2.46 8.44 10.65
CA THR A 40 -1.65 7.23 10.83
C THR A 40 -0.29 7.39 10.16
N THR A 41 0.78 7.14 10.91
CA THR A 41 2.16 7.14 10.38
C THR A 41 2.63 5.72 10.22
N ILE A 42 3.01 5.33 9.00
CA ILE A 42 3.47 3.99 8.70
C ILE A 42 4.85 3.77 9.34
N GLN A 43 4.95 2.71 10.12
CA GLN A 43 6.19 2.28 10.74
C GLN A 43 6.54 0.89 10.25
N ARG A 44 7.84 0.63 10.15
CA ARG A 44 8.33 -0.73 9.93
C ARG A 44 7.97 -1.58 11.14
N THR A 45 7.27 -2.68 10.92
CA THR A 45 6.80 -3.56 12.00
C THR A 45 6.98 -5.02 11.60
N GLU A 46 7.10 -5.90 12.58
CA GLU A 46 7.16 -7.35 12.38
C GLU A 46 5.81 -7.97 12.72
N ILE A 47 5.17 -8.60 11.75
CA ILE A 47 3.88 -9.24 11.90
C ILE A 47 4.10 -10.75 11.75
N ARG A 48 3.97 -11.49 12.85
CA ARG A 48 4.10 -12.96 12.89
C ARG A 48 5.42 -13.47 12.26
N GLY A 49 6.54 -12.80 12.56
CA GLY A 49 7.86 -13.16 12.04
C GLY A 49 8.16 -12.67 10.62
N VAL A 50 7.25 -11.90 10.01
CA VAL A 50 7.45 -11.27 8.70
C VAL A 50 7.61 -9.77 8.88
N THR A 51 8.71 -9.22 8.35
CA THR A 51 8.90 -7.76 8.32
C THR A 51 7.96 -7.13 7.30
N SER A 52 7.12 -6.19 7.75
CA SER A 52 6.34 -5.30 6.90
C SER A 52 7.01 -3.93 6.85
N GLU A 53 7.52 -3.56 5.68
CA GLU A 53 8.23 -2.29 5.41
C GLU A 53 7.31 -1.17 4.90
N GLY A 54 6.01 -1.45 4.87
CA GLY A 54 4.98 -0.54 4.43
C GLY A 54 3.59 -1.12 4.69
N MET A 55 2.60 -0.49 4.07
CA MET A 55 1.19 -0.86 4.11
C MET A 55 0.59 -0.66 2.71
N ILE A 56 -0.20 -1.64 2.24
CA ILE A 56 -1.03 -1.46 1.04
C ILE A 56 -2.32 -0.79 1.49
N CYS A 57 -2.67 0.33 0.89
CA CYS A 57 -3.76 1.17 1.34
C CYS A 57 -5.04 0.95 0.53
N SER A 58 -6.17 1.04 1.23
CA SER A 58 -7.52 1.16 0.69
C SER A 58 -7.89 2.60 0.34
N GLU A 59 -9.00 2.79 -0.38
CA GLU A 59 -9.54 4.13 -0.67
C GLU A 59 -9.89 4.90 0.61
N LEU A 60 -10.35 4.19 1.64
CA LEU A 60 -10.64 4.74 2.97
C LEU A 60 -9.39 5.28 3.65
N GLU A 61 -8.31 4.50 3.70
CA GLU A 61 -7.05 4.90 4.33
C GLU A 61 -6.41 6.10 3.63
N LEU A 62 -6.68 6.26 2.33
CA LEU A 62 -6.24 7.39 1.52
C LEU A 62 -7.21 8.57 1.55
N GLY A 63 -8.34 8.47 2.25
CA GLY A 63 -9.35 9.53 2.32
C GLY A 63 -10.02 9.86 0.98
N ILE A 64 -9.94 8.95 0.00
CA ILE A 64 -10.51 9.13 -1.35
C ILE A 64 -12.00 8.78 -1.34
N SER A 65 -12.38 7.72 -0.63
CA SER A 65 -13.74 7.21 -0.57
C SER A 65 -14.01 6.56 0.78
N SER A 66 -15.28 6.33 1.12
CA SER A 66 -15.66 5.62 2.36
C SER A 66 -15.53 4.08 2.24
N ARG A 67 -14.91 3.58 1.16
CA ARG A 67 -14.76 2.16 0.86
C ARG A 67 -13.50 1.60 1.51
N GLY A 68 -13.70 0.75 2.52
CA GLY A 68 -12.63 0.04 3.24
C GLY A 68 -12.67 -1.49 3.11
N ASP A 69 -13.51 -2.03 2.21
CA ASP A 69 -13.69 -3.49 2.03
C ASP A 69 -12.47 -4.19 1.40
N GLY A 70 -11.50 -3.43 0.89
CA GLY A 70 -10.32 -3.98 0.25
C GLY A 70 -9.27 -2.92 -0.10
N ILE A 71 -8.14 -3.37 -0.65
CA ILE A 71 -7.09 -2.47 -1.14
C ILE A 71 -7.55 -1.68 -2.36
N MET A 72 -6.98 -0.50 -2.56
CA MET A 72 -7.21 0.29 -3.76
C MET A 72 -6.37 -0.28 -4.91
N VAL A 73 -7.03 -0.88 -5.89
CA VAL A 73 -6.42 -1.30 -7.15
C VAL A 73 -6.40 -0.09 -8.10
N LEU A 74 -5.21 0.28 -8.53
CA LEU A 74 -4.96 1.39 -9.44
C LEU A 74 -5.01 0.91 -10.88
N ASP A 75 -5.44 1.81 -11.76
CA ASP A 75 -5.52 1.56 -13.20
C ASP A 75 -4.12 1.57 -13.86
N GLU A 76 -4.01 1.04 -15.08
CA GLU A 76 -2.72 0.88 -15.76
C GLU A 76 -2.05 2.21 -16.11
N GLN A 77 -2.81 3.30 -16.16
CA GLN A 77 -2.30 4.65 -16.37
C GLN A 77 -1.33 5.12 -15.27
N PHE A 78 -1.42 4.56 -14.07
CA PHE A 78 -0.54 4.95 -12.97
C PHE A 78 0.85 4.37 -13.15
N GLN A 79 1.88 5.23 -13.08
CA GLN A 79 3.27 4.78 -13.14
C GLN A 79 3.76 4.40 -11.74
N GLN A 80 4.39 3.23 -11.67
CA GLN A 80 5.01 2.73 -10.45
C GLN A 80 6.10 3.70 -9.95
N GLY A 81 6.18 3.87 -8.63
CA GLY A 81 7.17 4.71 -7.97
C GLY A 81 6.89 6.21 -8.00
N LYS A 82 5.80 6.66 -8.63
CA LYS A 82 5.30 8.03 -8.47
C LYS A 82 4.48 8.16 -7.19
N LYS A 83 4.56 9.33 -6.56
CA LYS A 83 3.70 9.65 -5.42
C LYS A 83 2.27 9.79 -5.92
N LEU A 84 1.33 9.14 -5.23
CA LEU A 84 -0.09 9.22 -5.56
C LEU A 84 -0.64 10.65 -5.47
N SER A 85 -0.05 11.51 -4.62
CA SER A 85 -0.42 12.93 -4.49
C SER A 85 0.00 13.81 -5.69
N GLU A 86 0.87 13.33 -6.56
CA GLU A 86 1.39 14.08 -7.71
C GLU A 86 0.74 13.65 -9.04
N VAL A 87 -0.28 12.78 -8.99
CA VAL A 87 -1.00 12.25 -10.15
C VAL A 87 -2.44 12.74 -10.17
#